data_AF-A0A7S1G0T6-F1
#
_entry.id   AF-A0A7S1G0T6-F1
#
_cell.length_a   1.000
_cell.length_b   1.000
_cell.length_c   1.000
_cell.angle_alpha   90.00
_cell.angle_beta   90.00
_cell.angle_gamma   90.00
#
_symmetry.space_group_name_H-M   'P 1'
#
loop_
_entity.id
_entity.type
_entity.pdbx_description
1 polymer ?
#
loop_
_entity_poly.entity_id
_entity_poly.type
_entity_poly.pdbx_seq_one_letter_code
_entity_poly.pdbx_strand_id
1 'polypeptide(L)'
;GGYHGKSTLLRALAGGVHDRPPGDGREYCVAVPSAVSVRAEDGRPVSGLDISPFLSRLPGPGVNTARFSTREASGSTSQAAAVMEALEAGTECLLVDEDVSAANFMSRDGRMRALIQDESITPLLYRVNGLYDELGVSTVVVVGSVGDWLDVPHRVLCTDRYVAVDLTQKARSVSETFSYGHVQYAGRGVVHRLLWNEAGSSRAPRTRAVRNAGAFGRPALTEDRRRIVLSPSRAGAANQDADAGVIDMGRCE
;
A
#
# COMPACT_ATOMS: atom_id res chain seq x y z
N GLY A 1 3.71 -4.36 18.29
CA GLY A 1 3.80 -5.82 18.08
C GLY A 1 2.63 -6.33 17.24
N GLY A 2 2.53 -7.64 17.03
CA GLY A 2 1.32 -8.29 16.49
C GLY A 2 0.14 -8.18 17.47
N TYR A 3 -1.10 -8.29 16.99
CA TYR A 3 -2.31 -8.30 17.84
C TYR A 3 -2.55 -7.07 18.75
N HIS A 4 -2.08 -5.89 18.34
CA HIS A 4 -2.35 -4.63 19.07
C HIS A 4 -3.21 -3.64 18.28
N GLY A 5 -3.90 -4.08 17.22
CA GLY A 5 -4.87 -3.25 16.48
C GLY A 5 -4.35 -2.48 15.25
N LYS A 6 -3.12 -2.69 14.79
CA LYS A 6 -2.58 -1.99 13.59
C LYS A 6 -3.45 -2.18 12.34
N SER A 7 -3.70 -3.44 11.95
CA SER A 7 -4.54 -3.74 10.79
C SER A 7 -6.00 -3.33 11.02
N THR A 8 -6.49 -3.37 12.27
CA THR A 8 -7.84 -2.87 12.61
C THR A 8 -7.95 -1.37 12.34
N LEU A 9 -6.94 -0.59 12.77
CA LEU A 9 -6.88 0.84 12.51
C LEU A 9 -6.82 1.14 11.01
N LEU A 10 -5.97 0.42 10.25
CA LEU A 10 -5.88 0.62 8.80
C LEU A 10 -7.18 0.24 8.07
N ARG A 11 -7.87 -0.83 8.50
CA ARG A 11 -9.18 -1.20 7.95
C ARG A 11 -10.26 -0.16 8.26
N ALA A 12 -10.23 0.45 9.44
CA ALA A 12 -11.12 1.55 9.77
C ALA A 12 -10.88 2.74 8.83
N LEU A 13 -9.61 3.11 8.60
CA LEU A 13 -9.24 4.15 7.62
C LEU A 13 -9.68 3.82 6.19
N ALA A 14 -9.46 2.57 5.74
CA ALA A 14 -9.90 2.12 4.43
C ALA A 14 -11.43 2.19 4.27
N GLY A 15 -12.16 1.95 5.37
CA GLY A 15 -13.61 2.08 5.42
C GLY A 15 -14.12 3.52 5.59
N GLY A 16 -13.22 4.47 5.90
CA GLY A 16 -13.54 5.88 6.17
C GLY A 16 -13.75 6.74 4.93
N VAL A 17 -13.67 6.13 3.74
CA VAL A 17 -14.11 6.74 2.48
C VAL A 17 -15.63 6.73 2.31
N HIS A 18 -16.34 6.07 3.24
CA HIS A 18 -17.78 5.92 3.25
C HIS A 18 -18.35 6.37 4.60
N ASP A 19 -19.50 7.04 4.53
CA ASP A 19 -20.28 7.34 5.73
C ASP A 19 -20.70 6.05 6.43
N ARG A 20 -20.76 6.12 7.77
CA ARG A 20 -21.23 5.02 8.61
C ARG A 20 -22.50 5.44 9.35
N PRO A 21 -23.41 4.49 9.61
CA PRO A 21 -24.58 4.78 10.44
C PRO A 21 -24.12 5.18 11.85
N PRO A 22 -24.88 6.04 12.55
CA PRO A 22 -24.63 6.36 13.95
C PRO A 22 -24.55 5.09 14.81
N GLY A 23 -23.56 4.99 15.70
CA GLY A 23 -23.38 3.83 16.57
C GLY A 23 -22.53 2.70 16.00
N ASP A 24 -22.01 2.81 14.77
CA ASP A 24 -21.09 1.81 14.17
C ASP A 24 -19.71 1.76 14.87
N GLY A 25 -19.35 2.80 15.64
CA GLY A 25 -18.04 2.97 16.28
C GLY A 25 -16.96 3.56 15.35
N ARG A 26 -17.25 3.68 14.05
CA ARG A 26 -16.35 4.28 13.03
C ARG A 26 -16.98 5.48 12.31
N GLU A 27 -18.10 6.00 12.79
CA GLU A 27 -18.82 7.15 12.20
C GLU A 27 -18.00 8.43 12.12
N TYR A 28 -16.94 8.55 12.93
CA TYR A 28 -15.98 9.65 12.88
C TYR A 28 -14.62 9.24 12.31
N CYS A 29 -14.48 8.01 11.82
CA CYS A 29 -13.29 7.55 11.13
C CYS A 29 -13.41 7.91 9.65
N VAL A 30 -12.76 9.00 9.26
CA VAL A 30 -12.83 9.54 7.90
C VAL A 30 -11.48 9.44 7.20
N ALA A 31 -11.51 9.22 5.89
CA ALA A 31 -10.36 9.25 5.01
C ALA A 31 -10.67 10.08 3.75
N VAL A 32 -9.64 10.45 2.99
CA VAL A 32 -9.85 11.11 1.70
C VAL A 32 -10.66 10.20 0.77
N PRO A 33 -11.65 10.70 0.02
CA PRO A 33 -12.55 9.85 -0.77
C PRO A 33 -11.87 8.98 -1.82
N SER A 34 -10.68 9.38 -2.25
CA SER A 34 -9.84 8.69 -3.23
C SER A 34 -8.87 7.68 -2.61
N ALA A 35 -8.94 7.43 -1.29
CA ALA A 35 -8.02 6.50 -0.62
C ALA A 35 -8.22 5.05 -1.11
N VAL A 36 -7.12 4.38 -1.46
CA VAL A 36 -7.15 3.01 -1.98
C VAL A 36 -6.26 2.12 -1.11
N SER A 37 -6.81 0.98 -0.69
CA SER A 37 -6.01 -0.09 -0.10
C SER A 37 -5.42 -0.98 -1.18
N VAL A 38 -4.09 -1.17 -1.15
CA VAL A 38 -3.36 -2.01 -2.09
C VAL A 38 -2.71 -3.17 -1.33
N ARG A 39 -2.72 -4.35 -1.96
CA ARG A 39 -2.18 -5.60 -1.41
C ARG A 39 -1.63 -6.49 -2.53
N ALA A 40 -0.97 -7.59 -2.17
CA ALA A 40 -0.61 -8.61 -3.14
C ALA A 40 -1.84 -9.43 -3.57
N GLU A 41 -1.96 -9.69 -4.87
CA GLU A 41 -3.06 -10.45 -5.47
C GLU A 41 -2.48 -11.44 -6.49
N ASP A 42 -1.80 -12.45 -5.94
CA ASP A 42 -1.11 -13.47 -6.72
C ASP A 42 -2.04 -14.17 -7.72
N GLY A 43 -1.56 -14.32 -8.95
CA GLY A 43 -2.28 -14.92 -10.06
C GLY A 43 -3.26 -13.99 -10.80
N ARG A 44 -3.44 -12.72 -10.38
CA ARG A 44 -4.34 -11.82 -11.12
C ARG A 44 -3.79 -11.45 -12.49
N PRO A 45 -4.65 -11.21 -13.50
CA PRO A 45 -4.20 -10.65 -14.78
C PRO A 45 -3.88 -9.15 -14.64
N VAL A 46 -2.90 -8.71 -15.42
CA VAL A 46 -2.53 -7.29 -15.62
C VAL A 46 -2.51 -7.03 -17.12
N SER A 47 -2.98 -5.87 -17.58
CA SER A 47 -3.11 -5.59 -19.03
C SER A 47 -2.71 -4.16 -19.37
N GLY A 48 -1.62 -4.03 -20.14
CA GLY A 48 -1.19 -2.78 -20.75
C GLY A 48 -0.73 -1.69 -19.77
N LEU A 49 -0.20 -2.06 -18.61
CA LEU A 49 0.15 -1.15 -17.52
C LEU A 49 1.65 -0.84 -17.48
N ASP A 50 2.02 0.40 -17.20
CA ASP A 50 3.41 0.75 -16.88
C ASP A 50 3.71 0.39 -15.42
N ILE A 51 4.54 -0.63 -15.20
CA ILE A 51 5.05 -1.07 -13.90
C ILE A 51 6.54 -0.79 -13.73
N SER A 52 7.16 -0.09 -14.70
CA SER A 52 8.59 0.25 -14.69
C SER A 52 9.07 1.04 -13.47
N PRO A 53 8.23 1.82 -12.74
CA PRO A 53 8.66 2.44 -11.48
C PRO A 53 9.08 1.43 -10.41
N PHE A 54 8.52 0.22 -10.43
CA PHE A 54 8.79 -0.83 -9.45
C PHE A 54 9.53 -2.03 -10.03
N LEU A 55 9.47 -2.26 -11.34
CA LEU A 55 10.01 -3.45 -11.99
C LEU A 55 10.83 -3.07 -13.22
N SER A 56 12.16 -3.23 -13.12
CA SER A 56 13.08 -2.80 -14.19
C SER A 56 13.32 -3.88 -15.26
N ARG A 57 13.38 -5.16 -14.86
CA ARG A 57 13.62 -6.31 -15.75
C ARG A 57 12.80 -7.52 -15.29
N LEU A 58 12.10 -8.20 -16.19
CA LEU A 58 11.42 -9.46 -15.88
C LEU A 58 12.05 -10.61 -16.67
N PRO A 59 12.15 -11.82 -16.09
CA PRO A 59 12.66 -12.98 -16.80
C PRO A 59 11.75 -13.32 -18.00
N GLY A 60 12.36 -13.53 -19.16
CA GLY A 60 11.68 -13.87 -20.41
C GLY A 60 12.00 -12.90 -21.56
N PRO A 61 12.03 -13.39 -22.81
CA PRO A 61 12.35 -12.54 -23.95
C PRO A 61 11.26 -11.49 -24.19
N GLY A 62 11.65 -10.22 -24.27
CA GLY A 62 10.79 -9.13 -24.77
C GLY A 62 9.73 -8.59 -23.81
N VAL A 63 9.82 -8.87 -22.50
CA VAL A 63 8.88 -8.30 -21.53
C VAL A 63 9.12 -6.80 -21.37
N ASN A 64 8.16 -6.00 -21.84
CA ASN A 64 8.19 -4.55 -21.70
C ASN A 64 7.47 -4.10 -20.42
N THR A 65 8.21 -3.62 -19.42
CA THR A 65 7.66 -3.16 -18.15
C THR A 65 6.90 -1.84 -18.26
N ALA A 66 7.10 -1.05 -19.32
CA ALA A 66 6.33 0.16 -19.61
C ALA A 66 4.96 -0.12 -20.25
N ARG A 67 4.71 -1.36 -20.69
CA ARG A 67 3.41 -1.79 -21.24
C ARG A 67 3.16 -3.26 -20.90
N PHE A 68 3.23 -3.56 -19.61
CA PHE A 68 3.23 -4.90 -19.09
C PHE A 68 1.84 -5.55 -19.20
N SER A 69 1.80 -6.80 -19.64
CA SER A 69 0.61 -7.64 -19.62
C SER A 69 0.97 -9.06 -19.20
N THR A 70 0.16 -9.66 -18.33
CA THR A 70 0.26 -11.06 -17.95
C THR A 70 -1.13 -11.59 -17.57
N ARG A 71 -1.33 -12.90 -17.68
CA ARG A 71 -2.52 -13.58 -17.15
C ARG A 71 -2.35 -14.05 -15.70
N GLU A 72 -1.11 -14.11 -15.24
CA GLU A 72 -0.73 -14.70 -13.95
C GLU A 72 0.41 -13.87 -13.36
N ALA A 73 0.07 -12.77 -12.67
CA ALA A 73 1.06 -11.92 -12.03
C ALA A 73 1.52 -12.53 -10.70
N SER A 74 2.83 -12.51 -10.43
CA SER A 74 3.34 -12.86 -9.09
C SER A 74 2.87 -11.86 -8.02
N GLY A 75 2.98 -12.21 -6.74
CA GLY A 75 2.63 -11.33 -5.62
C GLY A 75 3.22 -9.90 -5.70
N SER A 76 4.51 -9.75 -6.00
CA SER A 76 5.13 -8.42 -6.16
C SER A 76 4.67 -7.69 -7.42
N THR A 77 4.47 -8.42 -8.53
CA THR A 77 4.00 -7.87 -9.79
C THR A 77 2.56 -7.38 -9.69
N SER A 78 1.69 -8.17 -9.06
CA SER A 78 0.28 -7.82 -8.83
C SER A 78 0.15 -6.60 -7.92
N GLN A 79 0.98 -6.50 -6.88
CA GLN A 79 0.98 -5.36 -5.97
C GLN A 79 1.56 -4.10 -6.61
N ALA A 80 2.65 -4.21 -7.38
CA ALA A 80 3.17 -3.10 -8.19
C ALA A 80 2.11 -2.58 -9.15
N ALA A 81 1.41 -3.49 -9.84
CA ALA A 81 0.31 -3.14 -10.73
C ALA A 81 -0.85 -2.47 -9.97
N ALA A 82 -1.22 -2.95 -8.78
CA ALA A 82 -2.27 -2.35 -7.97
C ALA A 82 -1.92 -0.90 -7.55
N VAL A 83 -0.66 -0.62 -7.22
CA VAL A 83 -0.20 0.76 -6.95
C VAL A 83 -0.33 1.61 -8.21
N MET A 84 0.17 1.15 -9.35
CA MET A 84 0.13 1.92 -10.59
C MET A 84 -1.31 2.17 -11.09
N GLU A 85 -2.20 1.20 -10.98
CA GLU A 85 -3.63 1.35 -11.29
C GLU A 85 -4.29 2.36 -10.33
N ALA A 86 -3.97 2.33 -9.04
CA ALA A 86 -4.50 3.30 -8.07
C ALA A 86 -4.04 4.73 -8.38
N LEU A 87 -2.79 4.91 -8.83
CA LEU A 87 -2.26 6.19 -9.30
C LEU A 87 -2.96 6.66 -10.58
N GLU A 88 -3.17 5.76 -11.55
CA GLU A 88 -3.92 6.06 -12.78
C GLU A 88 -5.37 6.45 -12.49
N ALA A 89 -5.98 5.83 -11.48
CA ALA A 89 -7.31 6.18 -10.98
C ALA A 89 -7.38 7.50 -10.19
N GLY A 90 -6.24 8.14 -9.91
CA GLY A 90 -6.16 9.43 -9.23
C GLY A 90 -6.29 9.35 -7.70
N THR A 91 -5.76 8.29 -7.08
CA THR A 91 -5.70 8.21 -5.62
C THR A 91 -4.84 9.31 -5.01
N GLU A 92 -5.28 9.90 -3.90
CA GLU A 92 -4.46 10.83 -3.09
C GLU A 92 -3.85 10.14 -1.86
N CYS A 93 -4.25 8.90 -1.57
CA CYS A 93 -3.79 8.17 -0.40
C CYS A 93 -3.76 6.65 -0.61
N LEU A 94 -2.59 6.04 -0.46
CA LEU A 94 -2.40 4.60 -0.47
C LEU A 94 -2.40 4.03 0.95
N LEU A 95 -3.16 2.96 1.17
CA LEU A 95 -3.21 2.22 2.43
C LEU A 95 -2.61 0.83 2.25
N VAL A 96 -1.52 0.54 2.95
CA VAL A 96 -0.73 -0.67 2.76
C VAL A 96 -0.56 -1.41 4.08
N ASP A 97 -0.81 -2.71 4.09
CA ASP A 97 -0.60 -3.57 5.25
C ASP A 97 0.48 -4.61 4.93
N GLU A 98 1.57 -4.61 5.70
CA GLU A 98 2.68 -5.55 5.55
C GLU A 98 2.20 -7.01 5.59
N ASP A 99 1.20 -7.32 6.42
CA ASP A 99 0.70 -8.70 6.63
C ASP A 99 0.05 -9.33 5.37
N VAL A 100 -0.38 -8.51 4.41
CA VAL A 100 -1.01 -8.96 3.14
C VAL A 100 -0.26 -8.45 1.91
N SER A 101 0.97 -8.00 2.09
CA SER A 101 1.83 -7.50 1.01
C SER A 101 2.90 -8.52 0.63
N ALA A 102 3.40 -8.41 -0.60
CA ALA A 102 4.57 -9.16 -1.02
C ALA A 102 5.82 -8.59 -0.32
N ALA A 103 6.50 -9.40 0.49
CA ALA A 103 7.62 -8.94 1.31
C ALA A 103 8.74 -8.28 0.48
N ASN A 104 9.08 -8.86 -0.67
CA ASN A 104 10.08 -8.35 -1.61
C ASN A 104 9.65 -7.07 -2.33
N PHE A 105 8.35 -6.78 -2.39
CA PHE A 105 7.83 -5.49 -2.85
C PHE A 105 7.87 -4.44 -1.75
N MET A 106 7.62 -4.81 -0.49
CA MET A 106 7.57 -3.85 0.61
C MET A 106 8.93 -3.24 0.93
N SER A 107 9.97 -4.08 1.03
CA SER A 107 11.28 -3.63 1.53
C SER A 107 12.39 -4.59 1.13
N ARG A 108 13.64 -4.13 1.28
CA ARG A 108 14.82 -4.96 1.10
C ARG A 108 15.95 -4.46 1.99
N ASP A 109 16.37 -5.32 2.91
CA ASP A 109 17.39 -4.96 3.90
C ASP A 109 18.78 -4.77 3.25
N GLY A 110 19.67 -4.09 3.99
CA GLY A 110 21.02 -3.77 3.54
C GLY A 110 21.91 -4.99 3.25
N ARG A 111 21.71 -6.12 3.94
CA ARG A 111 22.49 -7.34 3.75
C ARG A 111 22.11 -8.03 2.45
N MET A 112 20.81 -8.18 2.19
CA MET A 112 20.30 -8.74 0.93
C MET A 112 20.70 -7.89 -0.26
N ARG A 113 20.71 -6.55 -0.12
CA ARG A 113 21.25 -5.63 -1.13
C ARG A 113 22.75 -5.86 -1.40
N ALA A 114 23.54 -6.06 -0.35
CA ALA A 114 24.97 -6.31 -0.50
C ALA A 114 25.26 -7.67 -1.14
N LEU A 115 24.42 -8.68 -0.87
CA LEU A 115 24.56 -10.03 -1.42
C LEU A 115 24.10 -10.13 -2.88
N ILE A 116 22.96 -9.54 -3.22
CA ILE A 116 22.33 -9.65 -4.54
C ILE A 116 22.11 -8.25 -5.12
N GLN A 117 23.08 -7.79 -5.91
CA GLN A 117 23.04 -6.46 -6.52
C GLN A 117 22.11 -6.37 -7.74
N ASP A 118 21.98 -7.46 -8.51
CA ASP A 118 21.10 -7.53 -9.69
C ASP A 118 19.68 -7.93 -9.29
N GLU A 119 18.93 -6.98 -8.76
CA GLU A 119 17.53 -7.14 -8.38
C GLU A 119 16.63 -6.30 -9.27
N SER A 120 15.57 -6.89 -9.80
CA SER A 120 14.67 -6.19 -10.70
C SER A 120 13.57 -5.42 -9.99
N ILE A 121 13.28 -5.78 -8.74
CA ILE A 121 12.25 -5.14 -7.92
C ILE A 121 12.87 -3.93 -7.21
N THR A 122 12.27 -2.76 -7.44
CA THR A 122 12.45 -1.58 -6.60
C THR A 122 11.37 -1.60 -5.51
N PRO A 123 11.74 -1.78 -4.23
CA PRO A 123 10.76 -1.82 -3.15
C PRO A 123 9.96 -0.52 -3.01
N LEU A 124 8.72 -0.64 -2.53
CA LEU A 124 7.83 0.47 -2.20
C LEU A 124 8.50 1.44 -1.23
N LEU A 125 9.22 0.93 -0.22
CA LEU A 125 10.01 1.71 0.72
C LEU A 125 10.88 2.78 0.04
N TYR A 126 11.41 2.51 -1.17
CA TYR A 126 12.30 3.46 -1.84
C TYR A 126 11.54 4.53 -2.62
N ARG A 127 10.25 4.30 -2.90
CA ARG A 127 9.38 5.17 -3.71
C ARG A 127 8.37 5.97 -2.89
N VAL A 128 8.07 5.59 -1.64
CA VAL A 128 7.01 6.24 -0.84
C VAL A 128 7.20 7.75 -0.67
N ASN A 129 8.44 8.22 -0.57
CA ASN A 129 8.70 9.66 -0.45
C ASN A 129 8.50 10.36 -1.79
N GLY A 130 8.96 9.79 -2.90
CA GLY A 130 8.68 10.32 -4.24
C GLY A 130 7.18 10.37 -4.57
N LEU A 131 6.39 9.39 -4.12
CA LEU A 131 4.93 9.42 -4.23
C LEU A 131 4.34 10.68 -3.57
N TYR A 132 4.83 11.04 -2.39
CA TYR A 132 4.35 12.22 -1.68
C TYR A 132 4.91 13.51 -2.28
N ASP A 133 6.24 13.62 -2.41
CA ASP A 133 6.95 14.84 -2.78
C ASP A 133 6.67 15.27 -4.23
N GLU A 134 6.50 14.32 -5.16
CA GLU A 134 6.34 14.60 -6.60
C GLU A 134 4.90 14.46 -7.08
N LEU A 135 4.14 13.49 -6.54
CA LEU A 135 2.76 13.24 -6.97
C LEU A 135 1.70 13.76 -5.99
N GLY A 136 2.10 14.16 -4.77
CA GLY A 136 1.15 14.56 -3.73
C GLY A 136 0.35 13.40 -3.13
N VAL A 137 0.78 12.15 -3.34
CA VAL A 137 0.09 10.94 -2.89
C VAL A 137 0.62 10.52 -1.53
N SER A 138 -0.23 10.61 -0.51
CA SER A 138 0.11 10.15 0.85
C SER A 138 0.14 8.63 0.91
N THR A 139 0.94 8.06 1.80
CA THR A 139 0.97 6.61 2.03
C THR A 139 0.90 6.32 3.53
N VAL A 140 -0.06 5.51 3.95
CA VAL A 140 -0.15 4.95 5.30
C VAL A 140 0.23 3.49 5.23
N VAL A 141 1.31 3.11 5.93
CA VAL A 141 1.84 1.75 5.93
C VAL A 141 1.77 1.18 7.33
N VAL A 142 1.08 0.04 7.48
CA VAL A 142 1.20 -0.79 8.68
C VAL A 142 2.45 -1.65 8.53
N VAL A 143 3.38 -1.48 9.47
CA VAL A 143 4.61 -2.27 9.56
C VAL A 143 4.76 -2.88 10.96
N GLY A 144 5.51 -3.96 11.05
CA GLY A 144 5.76 -4.70 12.28
C GLY A 144 7.07 -5.49 12.29
N SER A 145 7.66 -5.80 11.13
CA SER A 145 8.86 -6.65 11.08
C SER A 145 10.11 -5.96 10.53
N VAL A 146 9.97 -5.01 9.59
CA VAL A 146 11.10 -4.38 8.91
C VAL A 146 11.40 -2.96 9.42
N GLY A 147 12.60 -2.79 9.98
CA GLY A 147 13.06 -1.54 10.58
C GLY A 147 13.43 -0.43 9.60
N ASP A 148 13.80 -0.75 8.35
CA ASP A 148 14.18 0.25 7.32
C ASP A 148 13.04 1.26 7.01
N TRP A 149 11.81 0.92 7.37
CA TRP A 149 10.67 1.84 7.32
C TRP A 149 10.74 3.01 8.30
N LEU A 150 11.67 3.00 9.27
CA LEU A 150 11.87 4.11 10.20
C LEU A 150 12.64 5.29 9.57
N ASP A 151 13.24 5.09 8.38
CA ASP A 151 14.08 6.08 7.71
C ASP A 151 13.30 7.08 6.84
N VAL A 152 12.08 6.70 6.45
CA VAL A 152 11.22 7.43 5.49
C VAL A 152 10.02 8.19 6.06
N PRO A 153 9.46 7.90 7.25
CA PRO A 153 8.11 8.33 7.57
C PRO A 153 8.09 9.76 8.12
N HIS A 154 7.03 10.50 7.77
CA HIS A 154 6.72 11.79 8.41
C HIS A 154 6.26 11.61 9.86
N ARG A 155 5.49 10.55 10.12
CA ARG A 155 4.89 10.22 11.42
C ARG A 155 4.96 8.72 11.67
N VAL A 156 5.20 8.35 12.92
CA VAL A 156 5.18 6.95 13.36
C VAL A 156 4.21 6.80 14.52
N LEU A 157 3.16 6.02 14.31
CA LEU A 157 2.20 5.65 15.34
C LEU A 157 2.47 4.20 15.75
N CYS A 158 2.58 3.98 17.05
CA CYS A 158 2.60 2.64 17.63
C CYS A 158 1.23 2.35 18.22
N THR A 159 0.69 1.16 17.95
CA THR A 159 -0.45 0.66 18.71
C THR A 159 0.06 -0.28 19.80
N ASP A 160 -0.21 0.08 21.05
CA ASP A 160 0.07 -0.74 22.23
C ASP A 160 -1.24 -0.95 23.00
N ARG A 161 -1.62 -2.21 23.21
CA ARG A 161 -2.91 -2.59 23.83
C ARG A 161 -4.09 -1.76 23.28
N TYR A 162 -4.17 -1.63 21.96
CA TYR A 162 -5.22 -0.89 21.23
C TYR A 162 -5.25 0.63 21.45
N VAL A 163 -4.19 1.19 22.04
CA VAL A 163 -4.00 2.63 22.19
C VAL A 163 -2.92 3.10 21.22
N ALA A 164 -3.22 4.16 20.45
CA ALA A 164 -2.26 4.78 19.55
C ALA A 164 -1.35 5.76 20.30
N VAL A 165 -0.04 5.63 20.09
CA VAL A 165 0.99 6.46 20.70
C VAL A 165 1.90 7.01 19.59
N ASP A 166 2.12 8.33 19.57
CA ASP A 166 3.09 8.94 18.67
C ASP A 166 4.51 8.60 19.12
N LEU A 167 5.21 7.83 18.31
CA LEU A 167 6.61 7.45 18.51
C LEU A 167 7.54 8.07 17.46
N THR A 168 7.13 9.13 16.79
CA THR A 168 7.90 9.76 15.70
C THR A 168 9.32 10.13 16.12
N GLN A 169 9.49 10.75 17.30
CA GLN A 169 10.83 11.12 17.79
C GLN A 169 11.69 9.89 18.10
N LYS A 170 11.09 8.89 18.76
CA LYS A 170 11.79 7.63 19.08
C LYS A 170 12.20 6.89 17.81
N ALA A 171 11.33 6.84 16.80
CA ALA A 171 11.62 6.24 15.51
C ALA A 171 12.82 6.89 14.83
N ARG A 172 12.91 8.24 14.83
CA ARG A 172 14.06 8.98 14.31
C ARG A 172 15.35 8.62 15.06
N SER A 173 15.33 8.59 16.39
CA SER A 173 16.50 8.20 17.18
C SER A 173 16.95 6.76 16.90
N VAL A 174 16.02 5.82 16.70
CA VAL A 174 16.33 4.44 16.34
C VAL A 174 16.94 4.37 14.94
N SER A 175 16.34 5.05 13.95
CA SER A 175 16.87 5.16 12.59
C SER A 175 18.31 5.69 12.60
N GLU A 176 18.59 6.79 13.32
CA GLU A 176 19.93 7.37 13.44
C GLU A 176 20.92 6.41 14.12
N THR A 177 20.50 5.69 15.17
CA THR A 177 21.35 4.76 15.91
C THR A 177 21.73 3.53 15.08
N PHE A 178 20.77 3.00 14.31
CA PHE A 178 20.90 1.76 13.56
C PHE A 178 21.01 1.96 12.06
N SER A 179 21.42 3.16 11.63
CA SER A 179 21.77 3.46 10.24
C SER A 179 23.00 2.62 9.83
N TYR A 180 22.78 1.34 9.51
CA TYR A 180 23.82 0.46 8.99
C TYR A 180 24.17 0.90 7.58
N GLY A 181 25.29 1.64 7.45
CA GLY A 181 26.06 1.84 6.22
C GLY A 181 25.25 2.34 5.03
N HIS A 182 25.58 3.53 4.54
CA HIS A 182 25.03 4.10 3.30
C HIS A 182 25.37 3.22 2.05
N VAL A 183 24.74 2.06 1.90
CA VAL A 183 24.88 1.19 0.74
C VAL A 183 23.91 1.70 -0.30
N GLN A 184 24.43 2.30 -1.36
CA GLN A 184 23.67 2.81 -2.50
C GLN A 184 22.80 1.71 -3.12
N TYR A 185 21.59 2.03 -3.57
CA TYR A 185 20.76 1.09 -4.34
C TYR A 185 21.15 1.18 -5.81
N ALA A 186 21.81 0.14 -6.34
CA ALA A 186 22.29 0.11 -7.72
C ALA A 186 23.10 1.37 -8.12
N GLY A 187 23.91 1.91 -7.21
CA GLY A 187 24.71 3.12 -7.41
C GLY A 187 23.96 4.45 -7.29
N ARG A 188 22.68 4.46 -6.85
CA ARG A 188 21.86 5.67 -6.70
C ARG A 188 21.59 6.00 -5.23
N GLY A 189 21.97 7.23 -4.83
CA GLY A 189 21.47 7.95 -3.64
C GLY A 189 21.62 7.26 -2.27
N VAL A 190 21.03 7.88 -1.25
CA VAL A 190 20.70 7.21 0.01
C VAL A 190 19.35 6.54 -0.19
N VAL A 191 19.29 5.24 0.09
CA VAL A 191 18.26 4.31 -0.41
C VAL A 191 16.82 4.64 0.01
N HIS A 192 16.67 5.47 1.04
CA HIS A 192 15.38 5.78 1.65
C HIS A 192 14.67 7.00 1.02
N ARG A 193 15.26 7.67 0.02
CA ARG A 193 14.63 8.80 -0.68
C ARG A 193 14.98 8.80 -2.17
N LEU A 194 14.47 7.83 -2.93
CA LEU A 194 14.55 7.91 -4.39
C LEU A 194 13.45 8.84 -4.91
N LEU A 195 13.80 9.64 -5.92
CA LEU A 195 12.84 10.36 -6.74
C LEU A 195 11.88 9.36 -7.42
N TRP A 196 10.67 9.79 -7.76
CA TRP A 196 9.65 8.96 -8.41
C TRP A 196 10.02 8.53 -9.86
N ASN A 197 11.09 9.09 -10.42
CA ASN A 197 11.64 8.90 -11.78
C ASN A 197 10.85 9.67 -12.86
N GLU A 198 11.49 10.66 -13.49
CA GLU A 198 10.96 11.48 -14.60
C GLU A 198 11.02 10.81 -15.98
N ALA A 199 11.58 9.60 -16.12
CA ALA A 199 11.73 8.96 -17.41
C ALA A 199 10.45 8.20 -17.83
N GLY A 200 9.39 8.93 -18.19
CA GLY A 200 8.31 8.39 -19.02
C GLY A 200 6.89 8.61 -18.54
N SER A 201 6.65 9.09 -17.32
CA SER A 201 5.27 9.40 -16.91
C SER A 201 4.81 10.71 -17.56
N SER A 202 4.11 10.58 -18.70
CA SER A 202 3.23 11.65 -19.15
C SER A 202 2.29 11.95 -17.99
N ARG A 203 2.40 13.15 -17.42
CA ARG A 203 1.52 13.66 -16.35
C ARG A 203 0.09 13.23 -16.67
N ALA A 204 -0.44 12.27 -15.91
CA ALA A 204 -1.77 11.75 -16.19
C ALA A 204 -2.74 12.95 -16.18
N PRO A 205 -3.51 13.19 -17.25
CA PRO A 205 -4.53 14.22 -17.20
C PRO A 205 -5.43 13.90 -16.00
N ARG A 206 -5.71 14.90 -15.16
CA ARG A 206 -6.68 14.78 -14.07
C ARG A 206 -8.03 14.40 -14.69
N THR A 207 -8.28 13.11 -14.84
CA THR A 207 -9.55 12.60 -15.32
C THR A 207 -10.55 12.74 -14.18
N ARG A 208 -11.73 13.23 -14.55
CA ARG A 208 -12.85 13.46 -13.65
C ARG A 208 -13.19 12.14 -12.97
N ALA A 209 -13.30 12.17 -11.64
CA ALA A 209 -13.62 11.02 -10.79
C ALA A 209 -14.57 10.04 -11.48
N VAL A 210 -14.07 8.84 -11.79
CA VAL A 210 -14.92 7.72 -12.21
C VAL A 210 -15.79 7.40 -11.01
N ARG A 211 -17.11 7.52 -11.17
CA ARG A 211 -18.06 7.07 -10.15
C ARG A 211 -17.83 5.57 -9.97
N ASN A 212 -17.33 5.17 -8.80
CA ASN A 212 -17.26 3.77 -8.40
C ASN A 212 -18.65 3.16 -8.52
N ALA A 213 -18.86 2.31 -9.53
CA ALA A 213 -20.01 1.42 -9.59
C ALA A 213 -19.78 0.30 -8.58
N GLY A 214 -20.18 0.54 -7.33
CA GLY A 214 -20.01 -0.41 -6.24
C GLY A 214 -20.86 -1.67 -6.46
N ALA A 215 -20.21 -2.80 -6.75
CA ALA A 215 -20.80 -4.11 -6.53
C ALA A 215 -20.56 -4.51 -5.07
N PHE A 216 -21.43 -4.04 -4.17
CA PHE A 216 -21.38 -4.45 -2.76
C PHE A 216 -21.69 -5.95 -2.62
N GLY A 217 -20.82 -6.69 -1.93
CA GLY A 217 -21.10 -8.04 -1.44
C GLY A 217 -20.89 -9.20 -2.43
N ARG A 218 -20.34 -8.99 -3.63
CA ARG A 218 -20.06 -10.08 -4.58
C ARG A 218 -18.55 -10.32 -4.75
N PRO A 219 -18.03 -11.53 -4.47
CA PRO A 219 -16.61 -11.87 -4.67
C PRO A 219 -16.24 -12.00 -6.15
N ALA A 220 -17.22 -11.89 -7.06
CA ALA A 220 -16.99 -11.88 -8.48
C ALA A 220 -18.12 -11.15 -9.22
N LEU A 221 -17.77 -10.48 -10.31
CA LEU A 221 -18.70 -10.06 -11.35
C LEU A 221 -18.65 -11.07 -12.49
N THR A 222 -19.81 -11.38 -13.07
CA THR A 222 -19.89 -12.19 -14.28
C THR A 222 -20.37 -11.29 -15.41
N GLU A 223 -19.56 -11.15 -16.44
CA GLU A 223 -19.88 -10.39 -17.65
C GLU A 223 -19.57 -11.28 -18.87
N ASP A 224 -20.54 -11.52 -19.74
CA ASP A 224 -20.39 -12.32 -20.97
C ASP A 224 -19.58 -13.62 -20.81
N ARG A 225 -19.95 -14.43 -19.82
CA ARG A 225 -19.29 -15.71 -19.44
C ARG A 225 -17.86 -15.59 -18.89
N ARG A 226 -17.34 -14.39 -18.70
CA ARG A 226 -16.09 -14.13 -17.97
C ARG A 226 -16.41 -13.87 -16.51
N ARG A 227 -15.67 -14.54 -15.63
CA ARG A 227 -15.76 -14.33 -14.18
C ARG A 227 -14.62 -13.41 -13.76
N ILE A 228 -14.95 -12.16 -13.44
CA ILE A 228 -14.03 -11.17 -12.87
C ILE A 228 -14.06 -11.38 -11.37
N VAL A 229 -12.98 -11.90 -10.79
CA VAL A 229 -12.88 -12.08 -9.35
C VAL A 229 -12.64 -10.70 -8.73
N LEU A 230 -13.64 -10.22 -7.98
CA LEU A 230 -13.52 -9.04 -7.13
C LEU A 230 -13.17 -9.57 -5.74
N SER A 231 -11.92 -10.00 -5.55
CA SER A 231 -11.45 -10.38 -4.22
C SER A 231 -11.65 -9.16 -3.32
N PRO A 232 -12.50 -9.20 -2.28
CA PRO A 232 -12.87 -7.99 -1.57
C PRO A 232 -11.61 -7.33 -1.00
N SER A 233 -11.38 -6.06 -1.31
CA SER A 233 -10.91 -5.17 -0.25
C SER A 233 -12.01 -5.28 0.80
N ARG A 234 -11.72 -5.89 1.96
CA ARG A 234 -12.76 -6.15 2.98
C ARG A 234 -13.22 -4.82 3.58
N ALA A 235 -14.06 -4.08 2.86
CA ALA A 235 -14.89 -3.01 3.38
C ALA A 235 -16.14 -3.69 3.98
N GLY A 236 -16.18 -3.75 5.31
CA GLY A 236 -17.07 -4.62 6.08
C GLY A 236 -18.57 -4.35 5.89
N ALA A 237 -19.34 -5.45 5.90
CA ALA A 237 -20.76 -5.45 6.21
C ALA A 237 -20.91 -5.59 7.72
N ALA A 238 -21.73 -4.73 8.35
CA ALA A 238 -22.19 -4.90 9.73
C ALA A 238 -23.71 -4.85 9.74
N ASN A 239 -24.29 -5.83 10.43
CA ASN A 239 -25.71 -5.99 10.67
C ASN A 239 -26.12 -5.10 11.85
N GLN A 240 -27.34 -4.56 11.81
CA GLN A 240 -27.91 -3.66 12.80
C GLN A 240 -28.22 -4.39 14.12
N ASP A 241 -27.82 -3.84 15.27
CA ASP A 241 -28.69 -3.57 16.43
C ASP A 241 -27.92 -2.89 17.59
N ALA A 242 -28.67 -2.10 18.37
CA ALA A 242 -28.30 -1.16 19.45
C ALA A 242 -27.42 -1.74 20.59
N ASP A 243 -26.71 -0.99 21.46
CA ASP A 243 -27.10 0.14 22.32
C ASP A 243 -25.82 0.79 22.95
N ALA A 244 -25.96 1.93 23.63
CA ALA A 244 -24.98 2.94 24.02
C ALA A 244 -23.65 2.55 24.75
N GLY A 245 -22.59 3.33 24.46
CA GLY A 245 -21.61 3.81 25.45
C GLY A 245 -20.19 3.22 25.43
N VAL A 246 -19.19 4.09 25.19
CA VAL A 246 -17.74 3.92 25.36
C VAL A 246 -17.05 3.04 24.30
N ILE A 247 -16.07 3.64 23.58
CA ILE A 247 -15.22 2.91 22.62
C ILE A 247 -14.13 2.16 23.40
N ASP A 248 -14.40 0.89 23.68
CA ASP A 248 -13.40 -0.11 24.10
C ASP A 248 -13.07 -1.02 22.91
N MET A 249 -11.87 -0.88 22.37
CA MET A 249 -11.35 -1.63 21.22
C MET A 249 -11.02 -3.10 21.56
N GLY A 250 -11.23 -3.55 22.80
CA GLY A 250 -10.98 -4.91 23.26
C GLY A 250 -12.10 -5.93 23.07
N ARG A 251 -13.27 -5.54 22.49
CA ARG A 251 -14.46 -6.42 22.40
C ARG A 251 -14.90 -6.83 20.99
N CYS A 252 -14.09 -6.62 19.96
CA CYS A 252 -14.37 -7.16 18.63
C CYS A 252 -13.60 -8.47 18.39
N GLU A 253 -14.18 -9.60 18.80
CA GLU A 253 -13.88 -10.94 18.24
C GLU A 253 -14.74 -11.23 17.00
#